data_AF-A0A6P3ZGA5-F1
#
_entry.id   AF-A0A6P3ZGA5-F1
#
_cell.length_a   1.000
_cell.length_b   1.000
_cell.length_c   1.000
_cell.angle_alpha   90.00
_cell.angle_beta   90.00
_cell.angle_gamma   90.00
#
_symmetry.space_group_name_H-M   'P 1'
#
loop_
_entity.id
_entity.type
_entity.pdbx_description
1 polymer ?
#
loop_
_entity_poly.entity_id
_entity_poly.type
_entity_poly.pdbx_seq_one_letter_code
_entity_poly.pdbx_strand_id
1 'polypeptide(L)'
;MSSILVGGYSFLRTDLTHQYLYPNPRPRLRILRLRLRASMADDDKQRPKTENGVVRFPLSPSYSIVIQRGDITKWFVDGSTDAIVNAAEERMLGGGGVDGAIHRAAGPDLLQACYNVPEVRPGVRCPTGEARITPGFQLPVSYVIHTVGPIYETNSDPEAFLKSAYSNSLKVAKENNVQYVAFPAISCGVYGYPYEEAATISISTVKEFANDFKEVHFVLYNEDIYNVWLKKANELLQSSI
;
A
#
# COMPACT_ATOMS: atom_id res chain seq x y z
N MET A 1 -71.58 29.26 35.03
CA MET A 1 -72.20 28.00 34.57
C MET A 1 -71.13 26.93 34.67
N SER A 2 -70.97 26.34 35.87
CA SER A 2 -71.48 25.01 36.28
C SER A 2 -70.65 23.87 35.64
N SER A 3 -70.15 22.84 36.32
CA SER A 3 -70.19 22.42 37.73
C SER A 3 -69.22 21.24 37.94
N ILE A 4 -68.80 21.11 39.19
CA ILE A 4 -67.91 20.16 39.87
C ILE A 4 -68.48 18.71 39.91
N LEU A 5 -67.60 17.72 40.19
CA LEU A 5 -67.74 16.52 41.07
C LEU A 5 -67.57 15.16 40.33
N VAL A 6 -67.02 14.06 40.87
CA VAL A 6 -66.08 13.70 41.97
C VAL A 6 -65.95 12.16 41.94
N GLY A 7 -64.80 11.62 42.39
CA GLY A 7 -64.71 10.37 43.16
C GLY A 7 -64.28 9.12 42.37
N GLY A 8 -63.42 8.22 42.87
CA GLY A 8 -62.77 8.09 44.17
C GLY A 8 -62.46 6.61 44.46
N TYR A 9 -61.26 6.32 45.01
CA TYR A 9 -60.84 5.19 45.88
C TYR A 9 -61.14 3.72 45.44
N SER A 10 -60.45 2.65 45.88
CA SER A 10 -59.09 2.30 46.31
C SER A 10 -59.11 0.77 46.58
N PHE A 11 -57.93 0.15 46.73
CA PHE A 11 -57.65 -1.04 47.55
C PHE A 11 -57.81 -2.49 46.99
N LEU A 12 -56.68 -3.20 47.15
CA LEU A 12 -56.44 -4.60 47.58
C LEU A 12 -56.27 -5.77 46.59
N ARG A 13 -55.02 -6.24 46.58
CA ARG A 13 -54.49 -7.64 46.64
C ARG A 13 -55.46 -8.80 46.40
N THR A 14 -55.01 -9.75 45.56
CA THR A 14 -54.77 -11.16 45.94
C THR A 14 -53.75 -11.84 45.02
N ASP A 15 -52.92 -12.68 45.64
CA ASP A 15 -51.98 -13.64 45.04
C ASP A 15 -52.67 -14.65 44.11
N LEU A 16 -51.93 -15.22 43.16
CA LEU A 16 -51.86 -16.67 42.94
C LEU A 16 -50.68 -17.05 42.03
N THR A 17 -50.03 -18.12 42.45
CA THR A 17 -48.82 -18.78 41.96
C THR A 17 -48.98 -19.36 40.55
N HIS A 18 -47.88 -19.43 39.77
CA HIS A 18 -47.41 -20.69 39.15
C HIS A 18 -46.04 -20.54 38.49
N GLN A 19 -45.19 -21.52 38.79
CA GLN A 19 -43.78 -21.66 38.47
C GLN A 19 -43.67 -22.54 37.21
N TYR A 20 -42.93 -22.12 36.19
CA TYR A 20 -42.49 -23.01 35.11
C TYR A 20 -40.99 -22.85 34.85
N LEU A 21 -40.28 -23.94 35.15
CA LEU A 21 -38.88 -24.21 34.88
C LEU A 21 -38.68 -24.50 33.39
N TYR A 22 -37.63 -23.91 32.78
CA TYR A 22 -37.00 -24.50 31.59
C TYR A 22 -35.47 -24.53 31.75
N PRO A 23 -34.81 -25.63 31.30
CA PRO A 23 -33.44 -25.95 31.67
C PRO A 23 -32.41 -25.33 30.72
N ASN A 24 -31.20 -25.20 31.26
CA ASN A 24 -29.99 -24.71 30.62
C ASN A 24 -29.28 -25.86 29.87
N PRO A 25 -28.98 -25.77 28.55
CA PRO A 25 -28.10 -26.73 27.90
C PRO A 25 -26.70 -26.14 27.65
N ARG A 26 -25.69 -26.67 28.37
CA ARG A 26 -24.27 -26.73 27.92
C ARG A 26 -24.05 -28.13 27.28
N PRO A 27 -22.91 -28.51 26.65
CA PRO A 27 -21.89 -27.81 25.86
C PRO A 27 -21.50 -28.61 24.58
N ARG A 28 -21.79 -28.14 23.34
CA ARG A 28 -21.30 -28.81 22.10
C ARG A 28 -20.38 -27.98 21.20
N LEU A 29 -20.09 -26.72 21.57
CA LEU A 29 -19.30 -25.80 20.74
C LEU A 29 -17.78 -25.84 20.96
N ARG A 30 -17.27 -26.64 21.92
CA ARG A 30 -15.84 -26.64 22.25
C ARG A 30 -14.98 -27.53 21.36
N ILE A 31 -15.55 -28.60 20.80
CA ILE A 31 -14.80 -29.57 19.97
C ILE A 31 -14.59 -29.06 18.53
N LEU A 32 -15.53 -28.28 17.99
CA LEU A 32 -15.38 -27.71 16.64
C LEU A 32 -14.29 -26.63 16.55
N ARG A 33 -14.08 -25.85 17.63
CA ARG A 33 -13.00 -24.86 17.73
C ARG A 33 -11.60 -25.47 17.81
N LEU A 34 -11.46 -26.72 18.26
CA LEU A 34 -10.16 -27.39 18.33
C LEU A 34 -9.74 -28.00 16.98
N ARG A 35 -10.70 -28.54 16.19
CA ARG A 35 -10.41 -29.02 14.83
C ARG A 35 -10.08 -27.91 13.84
N LEU A 36 -10.71 -26.74 13.97
CA LEU A 36 -10.35 -25.55 13.18
C LEU A 36 -8.97 -24.99 13.54
N ARG A 37 -8.57 -25.03 14.82
CA ARG A 37 -7.22 -24.60 15.23
C ARG A 37 -6.11 -25.55 14.78
N ALA A 38 -6.37 -26.86 14.73
CA ALA A 38 -5.39 -27.83 14.24
C ALA A 38 -5.13 -27.65 12.73
N SER A 39 -6.16 -27.35 11.93
CA SER A 39 -6.01 -27.05 10.49
C SER A 39 -5.26 -25.75 10.20
N MET A 40 -5.24 -24.79 11.12
CA MET A 40 -4.52 -23.52 10.97
C MET A 40 -3.06 -23.59 11.46
N ALA A 41 -2.68 -24.66 12.17
CA ALA A 41 -1.35 -24.83 12.74
C ALA A 41 -0.36 -25.50 11.76
N ASP A 42 -0.86 -26.21 10.74
CA ASP A 42 -0.01 -26.83 9.72
C ASP A 42 0.32 -25.89 8.54
N ASP A 43 -0.42 -24.77 8.40
CA ASP A 43 -0.24 -23.75 7.34
C ASP A 43 0.86 -22.71 7.64
N ASP A 44 1.49 -22.80 8.81
CA ASP A 44 2.48 -21.82 9.30
C ASP A 44 3.91 -22.11 8.77
N LYS A 45 4.12 -23.24 8.09
CA LYS A 45 5.46 -23.70 7.65
C LYS A 45 5.94 -23.12 6.31
N GLN A 46 5.15 -22.26 5.66
CA GLN A 46 5.49 -21.67 4.35
C GLN A 46 5.39 -20.15 4.29
N ARG A 47 5.19 -19.47 5.43
CA ARG A 47 5.20 -17.99 5.45
C ARG A 47 6.64 -17.48 5.39
N PRO A 48 6.95 -16.49 4.51
CA PRO A 48 8.26 -15.87 4.51
C PRO A 48 8.54 -15.24 5.88
N LYS A 49 9.75 -15.44 6.40
CA LYS A 49 10.16 -14.91 7.71
C LYS A 49 10.04 -13.38 7.71
N THR A 50 9.26 -12.85 8.65
CA THR A 50 9.11 -11.41 8.91
C THR A 50 10.25 -10.94 9.81
N GLU A 51 11.34 -10.46 9.23
CA GLU A 51 12.32 -9.68 9.99
C GLU A 51 11.97 -8.20 9.79
N ASN A 52 11.66 -7.49 10.88
CA ASN A 52 11.48 -6.03 10.92
C ASN A 52 10.46 -5.42 9.91
N GLY A 53 9.42 -6.16 9.53
CA GLY A 53 8.42 -5.68 8.57
C GLY A 53 8.87 -5.76 7.10
N VAL A 54 9.85 -6.62 6.80
CA VAL A 54 10.29 -6.96 5.44
C VAL A 54 9.83 -8.38 5.12
N VAL A 55 9.19 -8.56 3.96
CA VAL A 55 8.74 -9.85 3.44
C VAL A 55 9.19 -9.97 1.99
N ARG A 56 9.97 -11.03 1.70
CA ARG A 56 10.54 -11.29 0.38
C ARG A 56 9.79 -12.41 -0.34
N PHE A 57 9.42 -12.15 -1.59
CA PHE A 57 8.79 -13.08 -2.52
C PHE A 57 9.76 -13.40 -3.66
N PRO A 58 10.56 -14.48 -3.57
CA PRO A 58 11.43 -14.88 -4.65
C PRO A 58 10.59 -15.41 -5.82
N LEU A 59 10.78 -14.84 -7.01
CA LEU A 59 10.09 -15.26 -8.23
C LEU A 59 11.02 -16.03 -9.19
N SER A 60 12.33 -15.84 -9.04
CA SER A 60 13.38 -16.63 -9.69
C SER A 60 14.64 -16.66 -8.81
N PRO A 61 15.69 -17.43 -9.15
CA PRO A 61 16.95 -17.41 -8.41
C PRO A 61 17.63 -16.04 -8.36
N SER A 62 17.31 -15.14 -9.30
CA SER A 62 17.94 -13.84 -9.46
C SER A 62 16.98 -12.66 -9.25
N TYR A 63 15.70 -12.89 -8.98
CA TYR A 63 14.70 -11.84 -8.84
C TYR A 63 13.74 -12.05 -7.67
N SER A 64 13.53 -11.00 -6.89
CA SER A 64 12.53 -10.95 -5.82
C SER A 64 11.69 -9.68 -5.86
N ILE A 65 10.42 -9.82 -5.50
CA ILE A 65 9.59 -8.69 -5.06
C ILE A 65 9.63 -8.65 -3.54
N VAL A 66 9.85 -7.47 -2.95
CA VAL A 66 9.95 -7.28 -1.51
C VAL A 66 8.88 -6.30 -1.04
N ILE A 67 8.11 -6.67 -0.02
CA ILE A 67 7.20 -5.76 0.67
C ILE A 67 7.85 -5.35 1.97
N GLN A 68 8.06 -4.05 2.17
CA GLN A 68 8.78 -3.51 3.33
C GLN A 68 8.00 -2.37 3.97
N ARG A 69 7.84 -2.41 5.29
CA ARG A 69 7.40 -1.25 6.06
C ARG A 69 8.59 -0.32 6.30
N GLY A 70 8.47 0.97 5.99
CA GLY A 70 9.56 1.91 6.26
C GLY A 70 9.47 3.26 5.57
N ASP A 71 10.52 4.06 5.79
CA ASP A 71 10.74 5.35 5.12
C ASP A 71 11.60 5.14 3.87
N ILE A 72 11.02 5.40 2.70
CA ILE A 72 11.71 5.24 1.41
C ILE A 72 12.95 6.12 1.27
N THR A 73 13.04 7.24 2.00
CA THR A 73 14.22 8.12 1.96
C THR A 73 15.44 7.52 2.64
N LYS A 74 15.26 6.43 3.39
CA LYS A 74 16.31 5.68 4.07
C LYS A 74 16.61 4.33 3.41
N TRP A 75 15.87 3.98 2.36
CA TRP A 75 16.01 2.70 1.69
C TRP A 75 17.25 2.70 0.79
N PHE A 76 18.01 1.60 0.86
CA PHE A 76 19.07 1.24 -0.07
C PHE A 76 19.35 -0.27 0.07
N VAL A 77 19.95 -0.86 -0.95
CA VAL A 77 20.51 -2.22 -0.95
C VAL A 77 22.03 -2.14 -1.08
N ASP A 78 22.54 -1.56 -2.17
CA ASP A 78 23.98 -1.38 -2.39
C ASP A 78 24.42 0.09 -2.60
N GLY A 79 23.45 1.00 -2.73
CA GLY A 79 23.61 2.44 -2.95
C GLY A 79 24.06 2.85 -4.36
N SER A 80 24.77 1.98 -5.06
CA SER A 80 25.42 2.25 -6.36
C SER A 80 24.56 1.89 -7.58
N THR A 81 23.64 0.95 -7.42
CA THR A 81 22.70 0.50 -8.47
C THR A 81 21.26 0.56 -7.99
N ASP A 82 21.01 1.47 -7.05
CA ASP A 82 19.73 1.68 -6.40
C ASP A 82 19.02 2.90 -6.98
N ALA A 83 17.71 2.79 -7.15
CA ALA A 83 16.83 3.93 -7.38
C ALA A 83 15.60 3.87 -6.47
N ILE A 84 15.21 5.02 -5.93
CA ILE A 84 13.88 5.18 -5.34
C ILE A 84 12.96 5.88 -6.33
N VAL A 85 11.68 5.52 -6.29
CA VAL A 85 10.64 6.15 -7.09
C VAL A 85 9.94 7.22 -6.26
N ASN A 86 9.85 8.42 -6.82
CA ASN A 86 9.10 9.53 -6.28
C ASN A 86 7.72 9.61 -6.96
N ALA A 87 6.65 9.56 -6.16
CA ALA A 87 5.29 9.85 -6.61
C ALA A 87 5.08 11.37 -6.70
N ALA A 88 5.48 11.94 -7.83
CA ALA A 88 5.53 13.37 -8.10
C ALA A 88 4.22 13.91 -8.70
N GLU A 89 4.15 15.24 -8.84
CA GLU A 89 3.17 15.94 -9.69
C GLU A 89 3.78 16.41 -11.01
N GLU A 90 2.95 16.86 -11.96
CA GLU A 90 3.34 17.13 -13.35
C GLU A 90 4.48 18.16 -13.52
N ARG A 91 4.60 19.14 -12.61
CA ARG A 91 5.69 20.13 -12.67
C ARG A 91 7.01 19.58 -12.15
N MET A 92 7.01 18.49 -11.36
CA MET A 92 8.18 17.92 -10.68
C MET A 92 8.91 18.88 -9.71
N LEU A 93 8.25 19.95 -9.24
CA LEU A 93 8.92 20.99 -8.43
C LEU A 93 8.69 20.79 -6.92
N GLY A 94 8.52 19.55 -6.50
CA GLY A 94 8.22 19.15 -5.13
C GLY A 94 6.76 19.36 -4.74
N GLY A 95 6.43 18.90 -3.53
CA GLY A 95 5.05 18.76 -3.09
C GLY A 95 4.93 18.23 -1.66
N GLY A 96 3.78 17.62 -1.38
CA GLY A 96 3.47 17.02 -0.07
C GLY A 96 3.83 15.52 -0.01
N GLY A 97 3.45 14.86 1.09
CA GLY A 97 3.56 13.41 1.23
C GLY A 97 4.98 12.88 1.00
N VAL A 98 5.09 11.80 0.21
CA VAL A 98 6.38 11.15 -0.11
C VAL A 98 7.28 12.04 -0.96
N ASP A 99 6.72 12.83 -1.88
CA ASP A 99 7.47 13.76 -2.73
C ASP A 99 8.19 14.83 -1.90
N GLY A 100 7.45 15.46 -0.99
CA GLY A 100 8.04 16.40 -0.03
C GLY A 100 9.09 15.75 0.88
N ALA A 101 8.90 14.49 1.29
CA ALA A 101 9.88 13.77 2.10
C ALA A 101 11.18 13.51 1.32
N ILE A 102 11.06 13.05 0.07
CA ILE A 102 12.19 12.82 -0.83
C ILE A 102 12.95 14.12 -1.10
N HIS A 103 12.26 15.22 -1.44
CA HIS A 103 12.90 16.52 -1.64
C HIS A 103 13.63 17.03 -0.40
N ARG A 104 13.05 16.89 0.80
CA ARG A 104 13.73 17.28 2.05
C ARG A 104 14.97 16.43 2.32
N ALA A 105 14.91 15.13 2.04
CA ALA A 105 16.01 14.21 2.31
C ALA A 105 17.14 14.30 1.27
N ALA A 106 16.82 14.56 0.00
CA ALA A 106 17.81 14.71 -1.07
C ALA A 106 18.54 16.06 -1.05
N GLY A 107 17.93 17.07 -0.42
CA GLY A 107 18.47 18.44 -0.36
C GLY A 107 18.06 19.30 -1.57
N PRO A 108 18.47 20.59 -1.58
CA PRO A 108 18.01 21.56 -2.57
C PRO A 108 18.43 21.24 -4.02
N ASP A 109 19.51 20.47 -4.19
CA ASP A 109 20.03 20.11 -5.52
C ASP A 109 19.05 19.24 -6.32
N LEU A 110 18.19 18.46 -5.65
CA LEU A 110 17.13 17.71 -6.33
C LEU A 110 16.13 18.63 -7.02
N LEU A 111 15.72 19.71 -6.34
CA LEU A 111 14.79 20.68 -6.94
C LEU A 111 15.42 21.37 -8.15
N GLN A 112 16.71 21.71 -8.07
CA GLN A 112 17.44 22.31 -9.19
C GLN A 112 17.53 21.35 -10.38
N ALA A 113 17.77 20.07 -10.13
CA ALA A 113 17.80 19.05 -11.18
C ALA A 113 16.42 18.83 -11.81
N CYS A 114 15.35 18.77 -11.01
CA CYS A 114 13.98 18.73 -11.53
C CYS A 114 13.67 19.96 -12.39
N TYR A 115 14.08 21.15 -11.97
CA TYR A 115 13.85 22.38 -12.74
C TYR A 115 14.49 22.33 -14.14
N ASN A 116 15.65 21.68 -14.25
CA ASN A 116 16.41 21.51 -15.48
C ASN A 116 15.85 20.42 -16.41
N VAL A 117 14.91 19.58 -15.95
CA VAL A 117 14.18 18.67 -16.84
C VAL A 117 13.33 19.50 -17.80
N PRO A 118 13.43 19.28 -19.13
CA PRO A 118 12.67 20.05 -20.11
C PRO A 118 11.17 19.90 -19.93
N GLU A 119 10.45 21.00 -20.13
CA GLU A 119 8.99 20.96 -20.21
C GLU A 119 8.57 20.33 -21.54
N VAL A 120 7.63 19.38 -21.49
CA VAL A 120 7.03 18.77 -22.68
C VAL A 120 5.82 19.58 -23.18
N ARG A 121 5.22 20.36 -22.28
CA ARG A 121 4.22 21.40 -22.55
C ARG A 121 4.29 22.43 -21.40
N PRO A 122 3.77 23.66 -21.57
CA PRO A 122 3.91 24.70 -20.56
C PRO A 122 3.54 24.24 -19.15
N GLY A 123 4.50 24.32 -18.23
CA GLY A 123 4.34 23.91 -16.84
C GLY A 123 4.25 22.40 -16.60
N VAL A 124 4.63 21.54 -17.55
CA VAL A 124 4.63 20.09 -17.36
C VAL A 124 5.97 19.50 -17.80
N ARG A 125 6.67 18.86 -16.86
CA ARG A 125 7.93 18.15 -17.10
C ARG A 125 7.71 16.64 -17.21
N CYS A 126 6.77 16.11 -16.44
CA CYS A 126 6.39 14.70 -16.46
C CYS A 126 4.86 14.57 -16.54
N PRO A 127 4.30 14.22 -17.70
CA PRO A 127 2.87 13.89 -17.81
C PRO A 127 2.46 12.71 -16.91
N THR A 128 1.17 12.65 -16.57
CA THR A 128 0.60 11.47 -15.90
C THR A 128 0.90 10.18 -16.67
N GLY A 129 1.37 9.15 -15.95
CA GLY A 129 1.79 7.86 -16.48
C GLY A 129 3.23 7.81 -17.00
N GLU A 130 3.94 8.93 -17.09
CA GLU A 130 5.34 8.97 -17.51
C GLU A 130 6.32 8.97 -16.34
N ALA A 131 7.62 8.83 -16.65
CA ALA A 131 8.70 8.90 -15.67
C ALA A 131 9.90 9.73 -16.19
N ARG A 132 10.67 10.32 -15.27
CA ARG A 132 11.92 11.06 -15.48
C ARG A 132 12.94 10.62 -14.41
N ILE A 133 14.23 10.78 -14.67
CA ILE A 133 15.28 10.38 -13.72
C ILE A 133 16.19 11.56 -13.39
N THR A 134 16.62 11.62 -12.14
CA THR A 134 17.63 12.56 -11.62
C THR A 134 18.60 11.80 -10.70
N PRO A 135 19.78 12.37 -10.36
CA PRO A 135 20.65 11.82 -9.33
C PRO A 135 19.98 11.76 -7.94
N GLY A 136 20.47 10.88 -7.07
CA GLY A 136 19.99 10.72 -5.69
C GLY A 136 20.39 11.83 -4.70
N PHE A 137 21.42 12.61 -5.03
CA PHE A 137 21.98 13.67 -4.17
C PHE A 137 22.33 13.16 -2.76
N GLN A 138 21.70 13.68 -1.71
CA GLN A 138 21.97 13.29 -0.31
C GLN A 138 21.26 11.99 0.12
N LEU A 139 20.45 11.39 -0.76
CA LEU A 139 19.84 10.08 -0.51
C LEU A 139 20.89 8.96 -0.59
N PRO A 140 20.68 7.82 0.09
CA PRO A 140 21.61 6.68 0.07
C PRO A 140 21.52 5.86 -1.24
N VAL A 141 20.99 6.43 -2.33
CA VAL A 141 20.77 5.76 -3.62
C VAL A 141 21.36 6.59 -4.76
N SER A 142 21.61 5.95 -5.90
CA SER A 142 22.20 6.63 -7.07
C SER A 142 21.21 7.51 -7.81
N TYR A 143 19.92 7.13 -7.84
CA TYR A 143 18.91 7.83 -8.62
C TYR A 143 17.58 8.03 -7.89
N VAL A 144 16.90 9.11 -8.26
CA VAL A 144 15.45 9.30 -8.02
C VAL A 144 14.74 9.23 -9.37
N ILE A 145 13.75 8.34 -9.46
CA ILE A 145 12.86 8.25 -10.63
C ILE A 145 11.55 8.95 -10.27
N HIS A 146 11.26 10.07 -10.91
CA HIS A 146 10.04 10.84 -10.71
C HIS A 146 8.97 10.34 -11.66
N THR A 147 7.83 9.91 -11.14
CA THR A 147 6.69 9.49 -11.96
C THR A 147 5.41 10.11 -11.43
N VAL A 148 4.47 10.38 -12.33
CA VAL A 148 3.19 10.99 -11.99
C VAL A 148 2.10 9.95 -12.13
N GLY A 149 1.55 9.52 -10.99
CA GLY A 149 0.37 8.67 -10.98
C GLY A 149 -0.92 9.45 -11.28
N PRO A 150 -2.04 8.77 -11.59
CA PRO A 150 -3.32 9.42 -11.80
C PRO A 150 -3.96 9.87 -10.49
N ILE A 151 -4.78 10.92 -10.59
CA ILE A 151 -5.83 11.26 -9.63
C ILE A 151 -7.03 10.36 -9.92
N TYR A 152 -7.41 9.53 -8.95
CA TYR A 152 -8.34 8.43 -9.16
C TYR A 152 -9.71 8.87 -9.70
N GLU A 153 -10.28 9.95 -9.17
CA GLU A 153 -11.63 10.39 -9.51
C GLU A 153 -11.72 11.18 -10.84
N THR A 154 -10.62 11.76 -11.32
CA THR A 154 -10.67 12.77 -12.40
C THR A 154 -9.95 12.37 -13.67
N ASN A 155 -8.98 11.44 -13.61
CA ASN A 155 -8.38 10.90 -14.83
C ASN A 155 -9.33 9.91 -15.50
N SER A 156 -9.39 9.95 -16.83
CA SER A 156 -10.34 9.16 -17.63
C SER A 156 -10.10 7.65 -17.58
N ASP A 157 -8.86 7.23 -17.34
CA ASP A 157 -8.45 5.83 -17.25
C ASP A 157 -7.35 5.68 -16.17
N PRO A 158 -7.74 5.74 -14.89
CA PRO A 158 -6.77 5.71 -13.79
C PRO A 158 -6.01 4.38 -13.73
N GLU A 159 -6.61 3.27 -14.16
CA GLU A 159 -5.92 1.98 -14.20
C GLU A 159 -4.76 1.99 -15.20
N ALA A 160 -5.01 2.43 -16.44
CA ALA A 160 -3.99 2.48 -17.46
C ALA A 160 -2.85 3.46 -17.10
N PHE A 161 -3.18 4.60 -16.50
CA PHE A 161 -2.17 5.56 -16.05
C PHE A 161 -1.34 5.04 -14.88
N LEU A 162 -1.95 4.35 -13.92
CA LEU A 162 -1.22 3.76 -12.80
C LEU A 162 -0.28 2.66 -13.30
N LYS A 163 -0.76 1.76 -14.16
CA LYS A 163 0.08 0.75 -14.83
C LYS A 163 1.24 1.40 -15.60
N SER A 164 0.97 2.50 -16.30
CA SER A 164 1.98 3.25 -17.05
C SER A 164 3.04 3.85 -16.12
N ALA A 165 2.65 4.45 -14.99
CA ALA A 165 3.58 5.02 -14.03
C ALA A 165 4.59 3.98 -13.50
N TYR A 166 4.12 2.80 -13.10
CA TYR A 166 5.00 1.70 -12.67
C TYR A 166 5.88 1.19 -13.81
N SER A 167 5.28 0.85 -14.97
CA SER A 167 6.01 0.27 -16.08
C SER A 167 7.06 1.22 -16.69
N ASN A 168 6.74 2.52 -16.81
CA ASN A 168 7.69 3.50 -17.34
C ASN A 168 8.78 3.83 -16.31
N SER A 169 8.49 3.82 -15.02
CA SER A 169 9.53 3.92 -13.99
C SER A 169 10.54 2.77 -14.09
N LEU A 170 10.06 1.53 -14.27
CA LEU A 170 10.93 0.36 -14.45
C LEU A 170 11.72 0.42 -15.76
N LYS A 171 11.13 0.87 -16.87
CA LYS A 171 11.88 1.06 -18.13
C LYS A 171 13.02 2.06 -17.95
N VAL A 172 12.75 3.21 -17.33
CA VAL A 172 13.76 4.23 -17.04
C VAL A 172 14.86 3.67 -16.12
N ALA A 173 14.50 2.91 -15.09
CA ALA A 173 15.48 2.25 -14.22
C ALA A 173 16.41 1.31 -15.00
N LYS A 174 15.84 0.47 -15.86
CA LYS A 174 16.58 -0.48 -16.71
C LYS A 174 17.53 0.24 -17.66
N GLU A 175 17.07 1.28 -18.33
CA GLU A 175 17.87 2.11 -19.26
C GLU A 175 19.08 2.76 -18.57
N ASN A 176 19.01 2.95 -17.24
CA ASN A 176 20.07 3.54 -16.42
C ASN A 176 20.86 2.51 -15.61
N ASN A 177 20.78 1.21 -15.96
CA ASN A 177 21.49 0.11 -15.32
C ASN A 177 21.21 -0.05 -13.81
N VAL A 178 20.05 0.38 -13.34
CA VAL A 178 19.60 0.16 -11.96
C VAL A 178 19.28 -1.31 -11.76
N GLN A 179 19.71 -1.89 -10.63
CA GLN A 179 19.46 -3.29 -10.27
C GLN A 179 18.42 -3.44 -9.16
N TYR A 180 18.25 -2.41 -8.33
CA TYR A 180 17.33 -2.40 -7.20
C TYR A 180 16.45 -1.16 -7.27
N VAL A 181 15.12 -1.35 -7.24
CA VAL A 181 14.16 -0.25 -7.32
C VAL A 181 13.22 -0.29 -6.11
N ALA A 182 12.99 0.85 -5.46
CA ALA A 182 11.97 0.97 -4.42
C ALA A 182 10.84 1.89 -4.85
N PHE A 183 9.60 1.40 -4.70
CA PHE A 183 8.37 2.14 -4.94
C PHE A 183 7.66 2.49 -3.63
N PRO A 184 7.08 3.69 -3.51
CA PRO A 184 6.00 3.96 -2.58
C PRO A 184 4.67 3.45 -3.16
N ALA A 185 3.57 3.57 -2.40
CA ALA A 185 2.22 3.37 -2.95
C ALA A 185 1.80 4.58 -3.81
N ILE A 186 2.13 4.57 -5.10
CA ILE A 186 1.80 5.64 -6.05
C ILE A 186 0.29 5.88 -6.06
N SER A 187 -0.11 7.16 -6.04
CA SER A 187 -1.49 7.66 -6.02
C SER A 187 -2.36 7.31 -4.80
N CYS A 188 -1.88 6.54 -3.83
CA CYS A 188 -2.64 6.17 -2.63
C CYS A 188 -2.62 7.23 -1.50
N GLY A 189 -2.07 8.41 -1.77
CA GLY A 189 -2.13 9.56 -0.86
C GLY A 189 -3.28 10.49 -1.23
N VAL A 190 -2.95 11.77 -1.44
CA VAL A 190 -3.92 12.83 -1.82
C VAL A 190 -4.66 12.52 -3.13
N TYR A 191 -4.09 11.68 -4.01
CA TYR A 191 -4.72 11.28 -5.28
C TYR A 191 -5.79 10.18 -5.14
N GLY A 192 -5.97 9.62 -3.94
CA GLY A 192 -7.16 8.85 -3.57
C GLY A 192 -7.31 7.46 -4.19
N TYR A 193 -6.27 6.89 -4.78
CA TYR A 193 -6.37 5.57 -5.41
C TYR A 193 -6.66 4.47 -4.38
N PRO A 194 -7.71 3.63 -4.54
CA PRO A 194 -8.04 2.55 -3.60
C PRO A 194 -6.88 1.57 -3.43
N TYR A 195 -6.55 1.25 -2.16
CA TYR A 195 -5.33 0.48 -1.85
C TYR A 195 -5.33 -0.93 -2.44
N GLU A 196 -6.45 -1.65 -2.40
CA GLU A 196 -6.50 -3.03 -2.95
C GLU A 196 -6.31 -3.04 -4.47
N GLU A 197 -6.88 -2.07 -5.19
CA GLU A 197 -6.74 -1.94 -6.64
C GLU A 197 -5.32 -1.53 -7.01
N ALA A 198 -4.78 -0.50 -6.35
CA ALA A 198 -3.41 -0.04 -6.58
C ALA A 198 -2.37 -1.12 -6.27
N ALA A 199 -2.55 -1.90 -5.20
CA ALA A 199 -1.68 -3.04 -4.88
C ALA A 199 -1.75 -4.11 -5.98
N THR A 200 -2.95 -4.41 -6.48
CA THR A 200 -3.14 -5.40 -7.56
C THR A 200 -2.43 -4.97 -8.84
N ILE A 201 -2.66 -3.72 -9.27
CA ILE A 201 -2.05 -3.16 -10.49
C ILE A 201 -0.53 -3.10 -10.35
N SER A 202 -0.03 -2.56 -9.24
CA SER A 202 1.40 -2.35 -9.03
C SER A 202 2.18 -3.66 -8.96
N ILE A 203 1.74 -4.63 -8.16
CA ILE A 203 2.41 -5.93 -8.01
C ILE A 203 2.37 -6.71 -9.34
N SER A 204 1.22 -6.73 -10.02
CA SER A 204 1.09 -7.41 -11.31
C SER A 204 2.00 -6.80 -12.36
N THR A 205 2.07 -5.46 -12.41
CA THR A 205 2.96 -4.74 -13.34
C THR A 205 4.43 -5.04 -13.04
N VAL A 206 4.86 -4.95 -11.78
CA VAL A 206 6.25 -5.24 -11.37
C VAL A 206 6.64 -6.69 -11.65
N LYS A 207 5.70 -7.64 -11.53
CA LYS A 207 5.92 -9.05 -11.87
C LYS A 207 6.32 -9.25 -13.34
N GLU A 208 5.83 -8.41 -14.26
CA GLU A 208 6.15 -8.47 -15.70
C GLU A 208 7.63 -8.13 -16.00
N PHE A 209 8.36 -7.50 -15.06
CA PHE A 209 9.76 -7.05 -15.22
C PHE A 209 10.80 -7.99 -14.57
N ALA A 210 10.44 -9.25 -14.31
CA ALA A 210 11.23 -10.17 -13.50
C ALA A 210 12.66 -10.48 -13.97
N ASN A 211 13.00 -10.17 -15.22
CA ASN A 211 14.32 -10.45 -15.78
C ASN A 211 15.24 -9.21 -15.80
N ASP A 212 14.75 -8.06 -15.37
CA ASP A 212 15.44 -6.78 -15.54
C ASP A 212 16.11 -6.27 -14.25
N PHE A 213 15.69 -6.79 -13.09
CA PHE A 213 16.12 -6.33 -11.77
C PHE A 213 16.50 -7.51 -10.87
N LYS A 214 17.26 -7.23 -9.82
CA LYS A 214 17.51 -8.20 -8.75
C LYS A 214 16.42 -8.15 -7.69
N GLU A 215 16.04 -6.94 -7.27
CA GLU A 215 14.91 -6.77 -6.35
C GLU A 215 14.09 -5.53 -6.69
N VAL A 216 12.77 -5.66 -6.63
CA VAL A 216 11.85 -4.51 -6.61
C VAL A 216 11.12 -4.48 -5.27
N HIS A 217 11.23 -3.36 -4.58
CA HIS A 217 10.72 -3.15 -3.24
C HIS A 217 9.48 -2.26 -3.28
N PHE A 218 8.49 -2.58 -2.47
CA PHE A 218 7.42 -1.67 -2.07
C PHE A 218 7.70 -1.22 -0.65
N VAL A 219 8.21 0.02 -0.50
CA VAL A 219 8.56 0.61 0.79
C VAL A 219 7.42 1.50 1.26
N LEU A 220 6.67 1.01 2.25
CA LEU A 220 5.36 1.52 2.62
C LEU A 220 5.40 2.07 4.04
N TYR A 221 5.16 3.37 4.17
CA TYR A 221 5.27 4.06 5.45
C TYR A 221 4.13 3.70 6.42
N ASN A 222 2.89 3.69 5.93
CA ASN A 222 1.71 3.41 6.74
C ASN A 222 1.47 1.90 6.88
N GLU A 223 1.16 1.46 8.11
CA GLU A 223 0.90 0.05 8.42
C GLU A 223 -0.30 -0.52 7.65
N ASP A 224 -1.38 0.25 7.50
CA ASP A 224 -2.57 -0.20 6.76
C ASP A 224 -2.26 -0.47 5.28
N ILE A 225 -1.49 0.43 4.64
CA ILE A 225 -1.07 0.28 3.24
C ILE A 225 -0.12 -0.92 3.12
N TYR A 226 0.85 -1.04 4.03
CA TYR A 226 1.74 -2.20 4.10
C TYR A 226 0.97 -3.52 4.19
N ASN A 227 -0.02 -3.60 5.06
CA ASN A 227 -0.83 -4.80 5.25
C ASN A 227 -1.64 -5.16 3.99
N VAL A 228 -2.18 -4.17 3.27
CA VAL A 228 -2.87 -4.39 2.00
C VAL A 228 -1.93 -4.93 0.92
N TRP A 229 -0.76 -4.32 0.75
CA TRP A 229 0.25 -4.80 -0.20
C TRP A 229 0.74 -6.20 0.15
N LEU A 230 0.99 -6.47 1.42
CA LEU A 230 1.43 -7.78 1.89
C LEU A 230 0.35 -8.84 1.61
N LYS A 231 -0.91 -8.57 1.96
CA LYS A 231 -2.05 -9.46 1.65
C LYS A 231 -2.11 -9.74 0.14
N LYS A 232 -2.05 -8.70 -0.68
CA LYS A 232 -2.16 -8.83 -2.15
C LYS A 232 -0.95 -9.56 -2.76
N ALA A 233 0.25 -9.35 -2.23
CA ALA A 233 1.45 -10.07 -2.64
C ALA A 233 1.34 -11.57 -2.34
N ASN A 234 0.81 -11.96 -1.17
CA ASN A 234 0.54 -13.38 -0.88
C ASN A 234 -0.43 -13.99 -1.90
N GLU A 235 -1.51 -13.29 -2.22
CA GLU A 235 -2.51 -13.75 -3.21
C GLU A 235 -1.91 -13.92 -4.62
N LEU A 236 -1.13 -12.95 -5.10
CA LEU A 236 -0.66 -12.89 -6.49
C LEU A 236 0.66 -13.62 -6.76
N LEU A 237 1.51 -13.78 -5.74
CA LEU A 237 2.88 -14.27 -5.90
C LEU A 237 3.11 -15.69 -5.36
N GLN A 238 2.28 -16.18 -4.43
CA GLN A 238 2.44 -17.53 -3.87
C GLN A 238 1.81 -18.64 -4.72
N SER A 239 1.06 -18.30 -5.78
CA SER A 239 0.37 -19.26 -6.65
C SER A 239 1.23 -19.77 -7.83
N SER A 240 2.57 -19.66 -7.77
CA SER A 240 3.44 -19.91 -8.94
C SER A 240 4.65 -20.82 -8.67
N ILE A 241 4.57 -21.69 -7.67
CA ILE A 241 5.56 -22.78 -7.45
C ILE A 241 4.88 -24.13 -7.66
#